data_AF-A0A841TTS4-F1
#
_entry.id   AF-A0A841TTS4-F1
#
_cell.length_a   1.000
_cell.length_b   1.000
_cell.length_c   1.000
_cell.angle_alpha   90.00
_cell.angle_beta   90.00
_cell.angle_gamma   90.00
#
_symmetry.space_group_name_H-M   'P 1'
#
loop_
_entity.id
_entity.type
_entity.pdbx_description
1 polymer ?
#
loop_
_entity_poly.entity_id
_entity_poly.type
_entity_poly.pdbx_seq_one_letter_code
_entity_poly.pdbx_strand_id
1 'polypeptide(L)'
;MVLLSKGKGILLALLKFGKPLLSMLVTVGAYALVYPWTFALGFVALIFVHEMGHVWVAKRKGLPVSAPVFIPFLGAMILLKRQPKDAVTEAAIAIGGPLLGSAGALLCYGIWYWSGSEVWLALSYVGFFLNLINLLPIHPLDGGRIAVAVSRWLWVVGAVAGPFVIWYTHSILFLLLWIWFLWQMYRRFFGKSKGGGRAHYAEGMYRADVDPALPDWYLSGQLHKRELPFTAYCRMDGQHVVEFSWDTLSFKGELEIDQPCTIRSVSIVQVAGPDAERRVTLRVRAEGEVHEPSNYYEVPLAARWRFGLLYGGLAAGLAFMMWLVHESGLTRP
;
A
#
# COMPACT_ATOMS: atom_id res chain seq x y z
N MET A 1 13.23 -36.07 14.12
CA MET A 1 12.78 -34.78 14.71
C MET A 1 12.90 -33.56 13.78
N VAL A 2 13.74 -33.55 12.74
CA VAL A 2 13.93 -32.38 11.85
C VAL A 2 12.78 -32.15 10.84
N LEU A 3 12.03 -33.19 10.42
CA LEU A 3 10.88 -33.02 9.52
C LEU A 3 9.66 -32.38 10.19
N LEU A 4 9.44 -32.63 11.48
CA LEU A 4 8.30 -32.09 12.24
C LEU A 4 8.45 -30.59 12.57
N SER A 5 9.68 -30.07 12.68
CA SER A 5 9.89 -28.62 12.88
C SER A 5 9.68 -27.82 11.59
N LYS A 6 10.03 -28.39 10.43
CA LYS A 6 9.74 -27.79 9.11
C LYS A 6 8.23 -27.76 8.82
N GLY A 7 7.49 -28.79 9.22
CA GLY A 7 6.03 -28.84 9.07
C GLY A 7 5.29 -27.73 9.83
N LYS A 8 5.72 -27.41 11.07
CA LYS A 8 5.15 -26.29 11.84
C LYS A 8 5.41 -24.93 11.19
N GLY A 9 6.59 -24.73 10.63
CA GLY A 9 6.94 -23.50 9.89
C GLY A 9 6.11 -23.33 8.61
N ILE A 10 5.92 -24.41 7.86
CA ILE A 10 5.08 -24.44 6.65
C ILE A 10 3.60 -24.19 7.00
N LEU A 11 3.10 -24.79 8.07
CA LEU A 11 1.72 -24.58 8.53
C LEU A 11 1.48 -23.14 9.03
N LEU A 12 2.43 -22.58 9.79
CA LEU A 12 2.39 -21.17 10.20
C LEU A 12 2.50 -20.21 9.01
N ALA A 13 3.30 -20.54 8.01
CA ALA A 13 3.37 -19.78 6.77
C ALA A 13 2.04 -19.86 5.99
N LEU A 14 1.46 -21.06 5.83
CA LEU A 14 0.14 -21.24 5.19
C LEU A 14 -0.99 -20.50 5.94
N LEU A 15 -0.98 -20.48 7.27
CA LEU A 15 -1.94 -19.70 8.07
C LEU A 15 -1.75 -18.19 7.90
N LYS A 16 -0.50 -17.72 7.85
CA LYS A 16 -0.18 -16.29 7.72
C LYS A 16 -0.32 -15.75 6.28
N PHE A 17 -0.12 -16.60 5.28
CA PHE A 17 -0.17 -16.28 3.85
C PHE A 17 -1.38 -16.87 3.13
N GLY A 18 -2.29 -17.57 3.82
CA GLY A 18 -3.41 -18.27 3.19
C GLY A 18 -4.34 -17.33 2.41
N LYS A 19 -4.64 -16.14 2.95
CA LYS A 19 -5.47 -15.15 2.26
C LYS A 19 -4.78 -14.55 1.02
N PRO A 20 -3.53 -14.04 1.10
CA PRO A 20 -2.75 -13.62 -0.08
C PRO A 20 -2.61 -14.70 -1.15
N LEU A 21 -2.22 -15.91 -0.78
CA LEU A 21 -2.04 -17.03 -1.72
C LEU A 21 -3.35 -17.42 -2.40
N LEU A 22 -4.44 -17.48 -1.64
CA LEU A 22 -5.77 -17.74 -2.20
C LEU A 22 -6.16 -16.64 -3.20
N SER A 23 -5.93 -15.37 -2.85
CA SER A 23 -6.22 -14.25 -3.77
C SER A 23 -5.42 -14.33 -5.07
N MET A 24 -4.15 -14.75 -4.98
CA MET A 24 -3.28 -14.96 -6.14
C MET A 24 -3.78 -16.11 -7.00
N LEU A 25 -4.12 -17.26 -6.41
CA LEU A 25 -4.66 -18.41 -7.13
C LEU A 25 -6.00 -18.11 -7.81
N VAL A 26 -6.90 -17.42 -7.13
CA VAL A 26 -8.17 -16.95 -7.72
C VAL A 26 -7.91 -16.02 -8.90
N THR A 27 -6.91 -15.14 -8.79
CA THR A 27 -6.53 -14.23 -9.88
C THR A 27 -5.93 -14.98 -11.06
N VAL A 28 -5.05 -15.97 -10.83
CA VAL A 28 -4.54 -16.86 -11.89
C VAL A 28 -5.68 -17.59 -12.58
N GLY A 29 -6.61 -18.16 -11.81
CA GLY A 29 -7.78 -18.85 -12.35
C GLY A 29 -8.66 -17.93 -13.20
N ALA A 30 -8.95 -16.73 -12.72
CA ALA A 30 -9.73 -15.73 -13.46
C ALA A 30 -9.08 -15.34 -14.80
N TYR A 31 -7.76 -15.10 -14.82
CA TYR A 31 -7.04 -14.83 -16.07
C TYR A 31 -6.96 -16.06 -16.98
N ALA A 32 -6.85 -17.28 -16.42
CA ALA A 32 -6.82 -18.52 -17.18
C ALA A 32 -8.15 -18.87 -17.88
N LEU A 33 -9.27 -18.21 -17.51
CA LEU A 33 -10.54 -18.32 -18.23
C LEU A 33 -10.52 -17.58 -19.58
N VAL A 34 -9.63 -16.59 -19.73
CA VAL A 34 -9.57 -15.70 -20.90
C VAL A 34 -8.28 -15.92 -21.71
N TYR A 35 -7.19 -16.26 -21.04
CA TYR A 35 -5.86 -16.44 -21.61
C TYR A 35 -5.32 -17.86 -21.34
N PRO A 36 -4.31 -18.33 -22.10
CA PRO A 36 -3.62 -19.58 -21.78
C PRO A 36 -3.10 -19.58 -20.34
N TRP A 37 -3.25 -20.70 -19.64
CA TRP A 37 -2.90 -20.80 -18.21
C TRP A 37 -1.41 -20.49 -17.94
N THR A 38 -0.51 -20.77 -18.89
CA THR A 38 0.92 -20.43 -18.81
C THR A 38 1.15 -18.92 -18.81
N PHE A 39 0.43 -18.20 -19.68
CA PHE A 39 0.45 -16.74 -19.71
C PHE A 39 -0.17 -16.17 -18.44
N ALA A 40 -1.34 -16.67 -18.00
CA ALA A 40 -1.99 -16.21 -16.77
C ALA A 40 -1.07 -16.36 -15.54
N LEU A 41 -0.39 -17.50 -15.41
CA LEU A 41 0.57 -17.74 -14.35
C LEU A 41 1.75 -16.77 -14.40
N GLY A 42 2.37 -16.61 -15.57
CA GLY A 42 3.50 -15.69 -15.77
C GLY A 42 3.10 -14.22 -15.53
N PHE A 43 1.90 -13.83 -15.95
CA PHE A 43 1.39 -12.47 -15.80
C PHE A 43 1.16 -12.12 -14.32
N VAL A 44 0.52 -13.02 -13.56
CA VAL A 44 0.35 -12.83 -12.12
C VAL A 44 1.70 -12.87 -11.40
N ALA A 45 2.65 -13.68 -11.85
CA ALA A 45 4.01 -13.67 -11.32
C ALA A 45 4.73 -12.33 -11.57
N LEU A 46 4.56 -11.70 -12.73
CA LEU A 46 5.11 -10.37 -13.00
C LEU A 46 4.50 -9.29 -12.09
N ILE A 47 3.18 -9.31 -11.89
CA ILE A 47 2.51 -8.41 -10.93
C ILE A 47 3.08 -8.65 -9.51
N PHE A 48 3.25 -9.91 -9.11
CA PHE A 48 3.84 -10.24 -7.82
C PHE A 48 5.27 -9.69 -7.67
N VAL A 49 6.11 -9.85 -8.70
CA VAL A 49 7.48 -9.32 -8.70
C VAL A 49 7.49 -7.79 -8.59
N HIS A 50 6.57 -7.11 -9.27
CA HIS A 50 6.37 -5.67 -9.14
C HIS A 50 6.00 -5.30 -7.69
N GLU A 51 4.98 -5.91 -7.10
CA GLU A 51 4.59 -5.62 -5.70
C GLU A 51 5.71 -5.93 -4.69
N MET A 52 6.49 -6.98 -4.92
CA MET A 52 7.66 -7.29 -4.10
C MET A 52 8.72 -6.19 -4.14
N GLY A 53 8.80 -5.41 -5.22
CA GLY A 53 9.64 -4.23 -5.31
C GLY A 53 9.27 -3.18 -4.27
N HIS A 54 7.97 -2.86 -4.16
CA HIS A 54 7.47 -1.97 -3.11
C HIS A 54 7.72 -2.51 -1.70
N VAL A 55 7.42 -3.80 -1.48
CA VAL A 55 7.61 -4.47 -0.18
C VAL A 55 9.08 -4.43 0.24
N TRP A 56 10.00 -4.69 -0.70
CA TRP A 56 11.43 -4.71 -0.43
C TRP A 56 11.95 -3.33 -0.02
N VAL A 57 11.59 -2.27 -0.75
CA VAL A 57 12.00 -0.91 -0.36
C VAL A 57 11.34 -0.49 0.95
N ALA A 58 10.05 -0.76 1.14
CA ALA A 58 9.34 -0.40 2.37
C ALA A 58 9.97 -1.07 3.60
N LYS A 59 10.32 -2.37 3.51
CA LYS A 59 11.04 -3.07 4.57
C LYS A 59 12.42 -2.48 4.84
N ARG A 60 13.18 -2.11 3.80
CA ARG A 60 14.47 -1.41 3.95
C ARG A 60 14.34 -0.04 4.61
N LYS A 61 13.19 0.61 4.45
CA LYS A 61 12.83 1.86 5.13
C LYS A 61 12.21 1.65 6.52
N GLY A 62 12.20 0.41 7.02
CA GLY A 62 11.67 0.08 8.34
C GLY A 62 10.14 0.27 8.45
N LEU A 63 9.41 0.25 7.33
CA LEU A 63 7.96 0.36 7.34
C LEU A 63 7.31 -1.03 7.42
N PRO A 64 6.35 -1.23 8.35
CA PRO A 64 5.57 -2.45 8.41
C PRO A 64 4.60 -2.54 7.23
N VAL A 65 4.77 -3.58 6.41
CA VAL A 65 3.95 -3.83 5.21
C VAL A 65 3.31 -5.22 5.25
N SER A 66 2.11 -5.33 4.70
CA SER A 66 1.42 -6.60 4.50
C SER A 66 2.02 -7.39 3.32
N ALA A 67 1.61 -8.65 3.20
CA ALA A 67 1.74 -9.36 1.93
C ALA A 67 0.80 -8.72 0.87
N PRO A 68 1.14 -8.79 -0.43
CA PRO A 68 0.26 -8.30 -1.50
C PRO A 68 -1.04 -9.10 -1.55
N VAL A 69 -2.14 -8.39 -1.78
CA VAL A 69 -3.45 -8.99 -2.04
C VAL A 69 -3.79 -8.75 -3.50
N PHE A 70 -4.19 -9.81 -4.20
CA PHE A 70 -4.52 -9.75 -5.62
C PHE A 70 -6.03 -9.60 -5.81
N ILE A 71 -6.40 -8.72 -6.72
CA ILE A 71 -7.78 -8.47 -7.13
C ILE A 71 -7.87 -8.84 -8.62
N PRO A 72 -8.69 -9.85 -8.99
CA PRO A 72 -8.88 -10.24 -10.38
C PRO A 72 -9.18 -9.05 -11.29
N PHE A 73 -8.53 -9.00 -12.45
CA PHE A 73 -8.67 -7.94 -13.47
C PHE A 73 -8.25 -6.52 -13.06
N LEU A 74 -7.96 -6.27 -11.79
CA LEU A 74 -7.59 -4.94 -11.30
C LEU A 74 -6.09 -4.81 -10.99
N GLY A 75 -5.47 -5.89 -10.48
CA GLY A 75 -4.04 -5.92 -10.16
C GLY A 75 -3.78 -6.49 -8.76
N ALA A 76 -2.74 -5.97 -8.12
CA ALA A 76 -2.43 -6.28 -6.73
C ALA A 76 -2.21 -5.00 -5.94
N MET A 77 -2.28 -5.10 -4.62
CA MET A 77 -1.98 -3.98 -3.74
C MET A 77 -1.39 -4.47 -2.42
N ILE A 78 -0.46 -3.67 -1.88
CA ILE A 78 0.08 -3.83 -0.53
C ILE A 78 -0.58 -2.84 0.43
N LEU A 79 -0.79 -3.28 1.67
CA LEU A 79 -1.28 -2.41 2.74
C LEU A 79 -0.09 -2.01 3.63
N LEU A 80 0.20 -0.72 3.67
CA LEU A 80 1.11 -0.13 4.65
C LEU A 80 0.37 -0.04 5.98
N LYS A 81 0.95 -0.59 7.04
CA LYS A 81 0.42 -0.42 8.41
C LYS A 81 0.79 0.93 9.02
N ARG A 82 1.75 1.62 8.41
CA ARG A 82 2.22 2.94 8.83
C ARG A 82 2.53 3.76 7.59
N GLN A 83 1.97 4.97 7.51
CA GLN A 83 2.22 5.87 6.39
C GLN A 83 3.67 6.37 6.36
N PRO A 84 4.25 6.62 5.17
CA PRO A 84 5.52 7.32 5.04
C PRO A 84 5.47 8.69 5.73
N LYS A 85 6.60 9.13 6.30
CA LYS A 85 6.69 10.42 7.01
C LYS A 85 7.15 11.57 6.10
N ASP A 86 7.63 11.25 4.91
CA ASP A 86 8.23 12.20 3.98
C ASP A 86 8.06 11.72 2.52
N ALA A 87 8.02 12.68 1.59
CA ALA A 87 7.86 12.41 0.16
C ALA A 87 9.01 11.59 -0.44
N VAL A 88 10.23 11.68 0.10
CA VAL A 88 11.39 10.92 -0.39
C VAL A 88 11.21 9.42 -0.12
N THR A 89 10.74 9.06 1.06
CA THR A 89 10.43 7.68 1.44
C THR A 89 9.27 7.14 0.60
N GLU A 90 8.22 7.94 0.39
CA GLU A 90 7.10 7.56 -0.47
C GLU A 90 7.54 7.30 -1.92
N ALA A 91 8.32 8.20 -2.52
CA ALA A 91 8.85 8.04 -3.87
C ALA A 91 9.84 6.88 -3.99
N ALA A 92 10.65 6.62 -2.95
CA ALA A 92 11.55 5.46 -2.92
C ALA A 92 10.76 4.15 -2.96
N ILE A 93 9.68 4.05 -2.19
CA ILE A 93 8.82 2.85 -2.20
C ILE A 93 8.14 2.71 -3.55
N ALA A 94 7.58 3.80 -4.08
CA ALA A 94 6.88 3.81 -5.37
C ALA A 94 7.80 3.40 -6.53
N ILE A 95 9.06 3.84 -6.57
CA ILE A 95 9.98 3.44 -7.65
C ILE A 95 10.47 1.99 -7.53
N GLY A 96 10.36 1.40 -6.34
CA GLY A 96 10.75 0.01 -6.10
C GLY A 96 9.99 -0.99 -6.96
N GLY A 97 8.68 -0.78 -7.16
CA GLY A 97 7.83 -1.65 -7.97
C GLY A 97 8.21 -1.66 -9.44
N PRO A 98 8.21 -0.51 -10.13
CA PRO A 98 8.64 -0.40 -11.51
C PRO A 98 10.05 -0.93 -11.75
N LEU A 99 11.01 -0.71 -10.84
CA LEU A 99 12.37 -1.25 -11.00
C LEU A 99 12.40 -2.78 -10.98
N LEU A 100 11.80 -3.39 -9.97
CA LEU A 100 11.84 -4.85 -9.83
C LEU A 100 10.94 -5.54 -10.88
N GLY A 101 9.79 -4.93 -11.19
CA GLY A 101 8.92 -5.38 -12.28
C GLY A 101 9.60 -5.30 -13.64
N SER A 102 10.38 -4.24 -13.91
CA SER A 102 11.15 -4.10 -15.16
C SER A 102 12.24 -5.16 -15.26
N ALA A 103 12.90 -5.50 -14.15
CA ALA A 103 13.87 -6.60 -14.10
C ALA A 103 13.20 -7.96 -14.38
N GLY A 104 11.99 -8.18 -13.86
CA GLY A 104 11.19 -9.36 -14.16
C GLY A 104 10.81 -9.46 -15.64
N ALA A 105 10.37 -8.35 -16.25
CA ALA A 105 10.05 -8.29 -17.67
C ALA A 105 11.29 -8.52 -18.55
N LEU A 106 12.45 -7.97 -18.16
CA LEU A 106 13.72 -8.20 -18.84
C LEU A 106 14.17 -9.67 -18.76
N LEU A 107 13.92 -10.34 -17.63
CA LEU A 107 14.17 -11.77 -17.50
C LEU A 107 13.30 -12.57 -18.47
N CYS A 108 12.00 -12.24 -18.59
CA CYS A 108 11.12 -12.86 -19.58
C CYS A 108 11.63 -12.66 -21.00
N TYR A 109 12.10 -11.45 -21.34
CA TYR A 109 12.69 -11.16 -22.66
C TYR A 109 13.95 -12.00 -22.91
N GLY A 110 14.83 -12.13 -21.92
CA GLY A 110 16.03 -12.97 -22.03
C GLY A 110 15.72 -14.46 -22.21
N ILE A 111 14.70 -14.97 -21.50
CA ILE A 111 14.23 -16.36 -21.67
C ILE A 111 13.65 -16.55 -23.06
N TRP A 112 12.85 -15.59 -23.55
CA TRP A 112 12.35 -15.63 -24.92
C TRP A 112 13.48 -15.64 -25.95
N TYR A 113 14.50 -14.79 -25.78
CA TYR A 113 15.61 -14.68 -26.73
C TYR A 113 16.30 -16.04 -26.98
N TRP A 114 16.43 -16.84 -25.91
CA TRP A 114 17.02 -18.18 -25.97
C TRP A 114 16.05 -19.29 -26.39
N SER A 115 14.81 -19.26 -25.88
CA SER A 115 13.83 -20.34 -26.09
C SER A 115 12.96 -20.18 -27.34
N GLY A 116 12.81 -18.96 -27.86
CA GLY A 116 11.88 -18.61 -28.94
C GLY A 116 10.39 -18.68 -28.56
N SER A 117 10.05 -18.98 -27.31
CA SER A 117 8.66 -19.21 -26.92
C SER A 117 7.85 -17.92 -26.80
N GLU A 118 6.79 -17.82 -27.62
CA GLU A 118 5.92 -16.64 -27.73
C GLU A 118 5.32 -16.18 -26.39
N VAL A 119 5.05 -17.11 -25.47
CA VAL A 119 4.52 -16.78 -24.13
C VAL A 119 5.48 -15.85 -23.40
N TRP A 120 6.79 -16.10 -23.45
CA TRP A 120 7.79 -15.26 -22.78
C TRP A 120 7.93 -13.88 -23.45
N LEU A 121 7.78 -13.82 -24.77
CA LEU A 121 7.74 -12.55 -25.50
C LEU A 121 6.53 -11.71 -25.05
N ALA A 122 5.34 -12.31 -25.06
CA ALA A 122 4.10 -11.67 -24.62
C ALA A 122 4.20 -11.19 -23.16
N LEU A 123 4.75 -12.03 -22.27
CA LEU A 123 5.00 -11.66 -20.87
C LEU A 123 5.98 -10.50 -20.73
N SER A 124 7.06 -10.49 -21.53
CA SER A 124 8.00 -9.37 -21.52
C SER A 124 7.36 -8.07 -21.99
N TYR A 125 6.60 -8.11 -23.08
CA TYR A 125 5.89 -6.96 -23.64
C TYR A 125 4.91 -6.37 -22.62
N VAL A 126 4.03 -7.22 -22.08
CA VAL A 126 3.03 -6.82 -21.09
C VAL A 126 3.70 -6.37 -19.79
N GLY A 127 4.79 -7.03 -19.37
CA GLY A 127 5.58 -6.63 -18.22
C GLY A 127 6.14 -5.21 -18.37
N PHE A 128 6.81 -4.90 -19.48
CA PHE A 128 7.32 -3.55 -19.73
C PHE A 128 6.19 -2.52 -19.82
N PHE A 129 5.09 -2.86 -20.50
CA PHE A 129 3.90 -2.01 -20.61
C PHE A 129 3.30 -1.68 -19.24
N LEU A 130 3.11 -2.66 -18.37
CA LEU A 130 2.59 -2.46 -17.01
C LEU A 130 3.49 -1.53 -16.20
N ASN A 131 4.81 -1.74 -16.23
CA ASN A 131 5.75 -0.89 -15.50
C ASN A 131 5.77 0.54 -16.06
N LEU A 132 5.65 0.70 -17.38
CA LEU A 132 5.60 2.02 -18.02
C LEU A 132 4.33 2.79 -17.67
N ILE A 133 3.18 2.11 -17.68
CA ILE A 133 1.91 2.70 -17.21
C ILE A 133 2.01 3.09 -15.75
N ASN A 134 2.57 2.23 -14.89
CA ASN A 134 2.73 2.55 -13.47
C ASN A 134 3.63 3.77 -13.24
N LEU A 135 4.50 4.13 -14.19
CA LEU A 135 5.27 5.37 -14.13
C LEU A 135 4.47 6.60 -14.56
N LEU A 136 3.27 6.51 -15.13
CA LEU A 136 2.49 7.70 -15.46
C LEU A 136 2.26 8.55 -14.19
N PRO A 137 2.44 9.89 -14.27
CA PRO A 137 2.36 10.77 -13.11
C PRO A 137 0.90 11.06 -12.69
N ILE A 138 0.14 9.99 -12.47
CA ILE A 138 -1.30 9.98 -12.26
C ILE A 138 -1.59 9.10 -11.03
N HIS A 139 -2.22 9.66 -10.00
CA HIS A 139 -2.68 8.84 -8.86
C HIS A 139 -3.84 7.94 -9.34
N PRO A 140 -3.86 6.62 -9.02
CA PRO A 140 -3.18 5.93 -7.92
C PRO A 140 -1.87 5.21 -8.30
N LEU A 141 -1.37 5.42 -9.52
CA LEU A 141 -0.16 4.77 -10.04
C LEU A 141 1.10 5.27 -9.32
N ASP A 142 2.17 4.48 -9.41
CA ASP A 142 3.44 4.77 -8.72
C ASP A 142 4.04 6.11 -9.14
N GLY A 143 3.97 6.45 -10.42
CA GLY A 143 4.44 7.71 -10.97
C GLY A 143 3.77 8.91 -10.33
N GLY A 144 2.50 8.79 -9.91
CA GLY A 144 1.80 9.82 -9.16
C GLY A 144 2.46 10.11 -7.80
N ARG A 145 2.95 9.07 -7.11
CA ARG A 145 3.67 9.17 -5.82
C ARG A 145 5.12 9.63 -6.02
N ILE A 146 5.79 9.19 -7.08
CA ILE A 146 7.16 9.63 -7.42
C ILE A 146 7.15 11.12 -7.80
N ALA A 147 6.13 11.58 -8.53
CA ALA A 147 5.99 12.96 -8.98
C ALA A 147 5.98 13.96 -7.80
N VAL A 148 5.45 13.57 -6.63
CA VAL A 148 5.47 14.40 -5.42
C VAL A 148 6.91 14.77 -5.01
N ALA A 149 7.84 13.82 -5.13
CA ALA A 149 9.24 14.05 -4.76
C ALA A 149 10.07 14.71 -5.87
N VAL A 150 9.68 14.54 -7.14
CA VAL A 150 10.39 15.11 -8.29
C VAL A 150 9.94 16.53 -8.58
N SER A 151 8.67 16.71 -8.96
CA SER A 151 8.07 18.02 -9.24
C SER A 151 6.55 17.87 -9.43
N ARG A 152 5.79 18.76 -8.81
CA ARG A 152 4.32 18.85 -8.99
C ARG A 152 3.91 19.14 -10.44
N TRP A 153 4.80 19.69 -11.26
CA TRP A 153 4.56 19.91 -12.68
C TRP A 153 4.41 18.61 -13.48
N LEU A 154 4.92 17.47 -12.98
CA LEU A 154 4.69 16.18 -13.64
C LEU A 154 3.20 15.82 -13.67
N TRP A 155 2.38 16.29 -12.74
CA TRP A 155 0.94 16.07 -12.81
C TRP A 155 0.27 16.82 -13.96
N VAL A 156 0.80 17.97 -14.34
CA VAL A 156 0.34 18.69 -15.55
C VAL A 156 0.67 17.87 -16.79
N VAL A 157 1.86 17.24 -16.82
CA VAL A 157 2.21 16.29 -17.88
C VAL A 157 1.21 15.14 -17.91
N GLY A 158 0.86 14.54 -16.77
CA GLY A 158 -0.17 13.50 -16.68
C GLY A 158 -1.55 13.95 -17.14
N ALA A 159 -1.95 15.18 -16.82
CA ALA A 159 -3.21 15.76 -17.24
C ALA A 159 -3.28 15.92 -18.77
N VAL A 160 -2.19 16.36 -19.40
CA VAL A 160 -2.10 16.57 -20.86
C VAL A 160 -1.88 15.26 -21.62
N ALA A 161 -1.10 14.33 -21.08
CA ALA A 161 -0.81 13.04 -21.72
C ALA A 161 -1.96 12.04 -21.60
N GLY A 162 -2.80 12.16 -20.57
CA GLY A 162 -3.92 11.25 -20.32
C GLY A 162 -4.87 11.05 -21.52
N PRO A 163 -5.38 12.12 -22.17
CA PRO A 163 -6.21 12.00 -23.37
C PRO A 163 -5.55 11.22 -24.50
N PHE A 164 -4.25 11.40 -24.71
CA PHE A 164 -3.49 10.66 -25.72
C PHE A 164 -3.43 9.16 -25.40
N VAL A 165 -3.16 8.81 -24.14
CA VAL A 165 -3.15 7.40 -23.69
C VAL A 165 -4.53 6.77 -23.84
N ILE A 166 -5.59 7.49 -23.48
CA ILE A 166 -6.97 7.01 -23.62
C ILE A 166 -7.31 6.77 -25.10
N TRP A 167 -6.98 7.72 -25.97
CA TRP A 167 -7.20 7.59 -27.40
C TRP A 167 -6.42 6.41 -28.00
N TYR A 168 -5.15 6.25 -27.64
CA TYR A 168 -4.32 5.16 -28.15
C TYR A 168 -4.83 3.79 -27.67
N THR A 169 -5.14 3.65 -26.38
CA THR A 169 -5.53 2.37 -25.77
C THR A 169 -7.00 2.02 -25.94
N HIS A 170 -7.85 2.97 -26.33
CA HIS A 170 -9.32 2.84 -26.41
C HIS A 170 -9.96 2.28 -25.12
N SER A 171 -9.30 2.48 -23.97
CA SER A 171 -9.69 1.84 -22.71
C SER A 171 -10.54 2.74 -21.84
N ILE A 172 -11.75 2.26 -21.51
CA ILE A 172 -12.67 2.92 -20.58
C ILE A 172 -12.05 3.05 -19.19
N LEU A 173 -11.20 2.10 -18.77
CA LEU A 173 -10.53 2.15 -17.47
C LEU A 173 -9.59 3.37 -17.36
N PHE A 174 -8.80 3.64 -18.40
CA PHE A 174 -7.92 4.82 -18.42
C PHE A 174 -8.71 6.12 -18.43
N LEU A 175 -9.88 6.16 -19.08
CA LEU A 175 -10.77 7.31 -19.03
C LEU A 175 -11.28 7.58 -17.61
N LEU A 176 -11.77 6.55 -16.92
CA LEU A 176 -12.26 6.67 -15.54
C LEU A 176 -11.14 7.11 -14.57
N LEU A 177 -9.96 6.52 -14.71
CA LEU A 177 -8.78 6.85 -13.89
C LEU A 177 -8.33 8.29 -14.14
N TRP A 178 -8.34 8.75 -15.39
CA TRP A 178 -7.98 10.13 -15.74
C TRP A 178 -8.99 11.15 -15.21
N ILE A 179 -10.30 10.89 -15.33
CA ILE A 179 -11.35 11.74 -14.73
C ILE A 179 -11.17 11.84 -13.21
N TRP A 180 -10.93 10.71 -12.54
CA TRP A 180 -10.68 10.69 -11.10
C TRP A 180 -9.44 11.48 -10.71
N PHE A 181 -8.36 11.34 -11.48
CA PHE A 181 -7.13 12.12 -11.29
C PHE A 181 -7.36 13.63 -11.45
N LEU A 182 -8.08 14.07 -12.50
CA LEU A 182 -8.41 15.48 -12.68
C LEU A 182 -9.24 16.02 -11.52
N TRP A 183 -10.19 15.24 -11.02
CA TRP A 183 -10.98 15.59 -9.85
C TRP A 183 -10.12 15.74 -8.59
N GLN A 184 -9.17 14.84 -8.36
CA GLN A 184 -8.22 14.95 -7.25
C GLN A 184 -7.32 16.18 -7.39
N MET A 185 -6.82 16.44 -8.58
CA MET A 185 -6.01 17.62 -8.87
C MET A 185 -6.82 18.90 -8.60
N TYR A 186 -8.05 18.99 -9.10
CA TYR A 186 -8.95 20.10 -8.82
C TYR A 186 -9.18 20.29 -7.31
N ARG A 187 -9.51 19.22 -6.58
CA ARG A 187 -9.68 19.28 -5.12
C ARG A 187 -8.43 19.73 -4.39
N ARG A 188 -7.24 19.39 -4.90
CA ARG A 188 -5.97 19.73 -4.26
C ARG A 188 -5.52 21.18 -4.53
N PHE A 189 -5.84 21.73 -5.70
CA PHE A 189 -5.49 23.12 -6.04
C PHE A 189 -6.57 24.14 -5.66
N PHE A 190 -7.85 23.77 -5.79
CA PHE A 190 -8.99 24.66 -5.59
C PHE A 190 -9.84 24.30 -4.37
N GLY A 191 -9.60 23.15 -3.73
CA GLY A 191 -10.25 22.82 -2.47
C GLY A 191 -9.81 23.78 -1.39
N LYS A 192 -10.76 24.55 -0.85
CA LYS A 192 -10.54 25.29 0.40
C LYS A 192 -10.12 24.27 1.46
N SER A 193 -8.89 24.40 1.97
CA SER A 193 -8.48 23.71 3.19
C SER A 193 -9.47 24.15 4.27
N LYS A 194 -10.43 23.28 4.62
CA LYS A 194 -11.21 23.50 5.83
C LYS A 194 -10.17 23.51 6.95
N GLY A 195 -10.03 24.62 7.66
CA GLY A 195 -8.96 24.87 8.64
C GLY A 195 -8.94 23.99 9.89
N GLY A 196 -9.33 22.72 9.78
CA GLY A 196 -9.11 21.66 10.76
C GLY A 196 -8.55 20.44 10.02
N GLY A 197 -7.56 19.78 10.61
CA GLY A 197 -6.98 18.57 10.00
C GLY A 197 -8.06 17.52 9.77
N ARG A 198 -7.87 16.65 8.77
CA ARG A 198 -8.85 15.58 8.47
C ARG A 198 -9.06 14.76 9.74
N ALA A 199 -10.31 14.53 10.15
CA ALA A 199 -10.59 13.71 11.32
C ALA A 199 -10.07 12.29 11.10
N HIS A 200 -9.37 11.75 12.09
CA HIS A 200 -8.87 10.38 12.10
C HIS A 200 -9.18 9.73 13.45
N TYR A 201 -9.46 8.44 13.41
CA TYR A 201 -9.71 7.64 14.59
C TYR A 201 -8.97 6.31 14.50
N ALA A 202 -8.41 5.88 15.62
CA ALA A 202 -7.81 4.56 15.79
C ALA A 202 -8.57 3.82 16.88
N GLU A 203 -8.71 2.51 16.74
CA GLU A 203 -9.43 1.68 17.71
C GLU A 203 -8.63 0.43 18.08
N GLY A 204 -8.71 0.05 19.35
CA GLY A 204 -8.14 -1.18 19.88
C GLY A 204 -9.12 -1.90 20.80
N MET A 205 -9.00 -3.22 20.85
CA MET A 205 -9.71 -4.04 21.83
C MET A 205 -8.74 -4.49 22.92
N TYR A 206 -9.13 -4.30 24.17
CA TYR A 206 -8.33 -4.61 25.34
C TYR A 206 -9.12 -5.48 26.30
N ARG A 207 -8.44 -6.31 27.06
CA ARG A 207 -9.05 -7.10 28.14
C ARG A 207 -8.50 -6.62 29.46
N ALA A 208 -9.39 -6.33 30.39
CA ALA A 208 -9.05 -5.92 31.75
C ALA A 208 -9.75 -6.85 32.75
N ASP A 209 -9.03 -7.18 33.82
CA ASP A 209 -9.61 -7.91 34.96
C ASP A 209 -10.53 -6.97 35.74
N VAL A 210 -11.68 -7.48 36.16
CA VAL A 210 -12.63 -6.72 36.98
C VAL A 210 -12.25 -6.86 38.44
N ASP A 211 -12.05 -5.72 39.12
CA ASP A 211 -11.89 -5.71 40.58
C ASP A 211 -13.17 -6.28 41.23
N PRO A 212 -13.07 -7.32 42.08
CA PRO A 212 -14.22 -7.90 42.79
C PRO A 212 -15.01 -6.90 43.64
N ALA A 213 -14.41 -5.76 44.02
CA ALA A 213 -15.07 -4.71 44.78
C ALA A 213 -15.97 -3.78 43.93
N LEU A 214 -15.91 -3.89 42.59
CA LEU A 214 -16.73 -3.04 41.71
C LEU A 214 -18.16 -3.56 41.58
N PRO A 215 -19.17 -2.67 41.67
CA PRO A 215 -20.56 -3.06 41.43
C PRO A 215 -20.81 -3.49 39.99
N ASP A 216 -21.59 -4.55 39.78
CA ASP A 216 -21.93 -5.08 38.44
C ASP A 216 -22.56 -4.02 37.52
N TRP A 217 -23.32 -3.08 38.10
CA TRP A 217 -23.98 -2.00 37.36
C TRP A 217 -22.99 -0.97 36.79
N TYR A 218 -21.77 -0.89 37.34
CA TYR A 218 -20.75 0.07 36.89
C TYR A 218 -20.23 -0.28 35.49
N LEU A 219 -20.26 -1.56 35.14
CA LEU A 219 -19.80 -2.10 33.85
C LEU A 219 -20.97 -2.39 32.89
N SER A 220 -22.22 -2.30 33.36
CA SER A 220 -23.42 -2.71 32.61
C SER A 220 -23.94 -1.69 31.59
N GLY A 221 -23.14 -0.70 31.20
CA GLY A 221 -23.49 0.29 30.18
C GLY A 221 -22.76 0.01 28.87
N GLN A 222 -23.37 -0.73 27.94
CA GLN A 222 -22.74 -1.07 26.64
C GLN A 222 -22.39 0.15 25.77
N LEU A 223 -22.93 1.34 26.09
CA LEU A 223 -22.84 2.57 25.30
C LEU A 223 -22.26 3.79 26.05
N HIS A 224 -21.71 3.62 27.25
CA HIS A 224 -21.11 4.76 27.95
C HIS A 224 -19.78 5.15 27.29
N LYS A 225 -19.77 6.26 26.55
CA LYS A 225 -18.53 6.92 26.10
C LYS A 225 -17.86 7.52 27.33
N ARG A 226 -16.70 6.97 27.72
CA ARG A 226 -15.91 7.47 28.84
C ARG A 226 -14.55 7.92 28.36
N GLU A 227 -14.20 9.17 28.60
CA GLU A 227 -12.87 9.69 28.29
C GLU A 227 -11.83 9.18 29.28
N LEU A 228 -10.64 8.89 28.77
CA LEU A 228 -9.51 8.37 29.52
C LEU A 228 -8.35 9.37 29.49
N PRO A 229 -7.63 9.53 30.61
CA PRO A 229 -6.35 10.24 30.59
C PRO A 229 -5.40 9.50 29.63
N PHE A 230 -4.66 10.27 28.83
CA PHE A 230 -3.76 9.71 27.84
C PHE A 230 -2.46 10.52 27.71
N THR A 231 -1.42 9.84 27.28
CA THR A 231 -0.14 10.44 26.87
C THR A 231 0.17 9.95 25.45
N ALA A 232 0.25 10.89 24.51
CA ALA A 232 0.63 10.60 23.13
C ALA A 232 2.12 10.85 22.93
N TYR A 233 2.85 9.87 22.40
CA TYR A 233 4.27 9.97 22.12
C TYR A 233 4.66 9.19 20.87
N CYS A 234 5.90 9.38 20.40
CA CYS A 234 6.45 8.62 19.27
C CYS A 234 7.60 7.75 19.78
N ARG A 235 7.54 6.45 19.48
CA ARG A 235 8.62 5.52 19.77
C ARG A 235 9.80 5.76 18.84
N MET A 236 10.98 5.26 19.24
CA MET A 236 12.22 5.39 18.46
C MET A 236 12.16 4.72 17.08
N ASP A 237 11.29 3.72 16.91
CA ASP A 237 11.02 3.07 15.62
C ASP A 237 10.11 3.90 14.70
N GLY A 238 9.63 5.05 15.19
CA GLY A 238 8.72 5.96 14.51
C GLY A 238 7.23 5.66 14.68
N GLN A 239 6.85 4.66 15.49
CA GLN A 239 5.46 4.32 15.78
C GLN A 239 4.83 5.40 16.66
N HIS A 240 3.67 5.91 16.25
CA HIS A 240 2.87 6.81 17.08
C HIS A 240 2.04 5.97 18.04
N VAL A 241 2.13 6.27 19.32
CA VAL A 241 1.47 5.51 20.38
C VAL A 241 0.72 6.46 21.30
N VAL A 242 -0.46 6.03 21.70
CA VAL A 242 -1.26 6.67 22.73
C VAL A 242 -1.36 5.69 23.89
N GLU A 243 -0.66 6.00 24.96
CA GLU A 243 -0.83 5.29 26.23
C GLU A 243 -2.02 5.91 26.96
N PHE A 244 -2.90 5.09 27.49
CA PHE A 244 -4.05 5.52 28.27
C PHE A 244 -4.17 4.65 29.53
N SER A 245 -4.70 5.24 30.61
CA SER A 245 -4.96 4.53 31.84
C SER A 245 -6.43 4.60 32.23
N TRP A 246 -6.89 3.54 32.87
CA TRP A 246 -8.16 3.54 33.57
C TRP A 246 -7.95 3.12 35.01
N ASP A 247 -7.87 4.13 35.88
CA ASP A 247 -7.49 3.97 37.28
C ASP A 247 -8.46 3.07 38.06
N THR A 248 -9.76 3.09 37.71
CA THR A 248 -10.79 2.25 38.35
C THR A 248 -10.52 0.75 38.21
N LEU A 249 -9.92 0.32 37.11
CA LEU A 249 -9.55 -1.09 36.88
C LEU A 249 -8.03 -1.30 37.00
N SER A 250 -7.28 -0.28 37.47
CA SER A 250 -5.81 -0.27 37.44
C SER A 250 -5.23 -0.71 36.08
N PHE A 251 -5.96 -0.42 35.01
CA PHE A 251 -5.64 -0.89 33.67
C PHE A 251 -4.84 0.16 32.91
N LYS A 252 -3.77 -0.28 32.24
CA LYS A 252 -3.03 0.55 31.28
C LYS A 252 -3.04 -0.13 29.92
N GLY A 253 -3.34 0.64 28.89
CA GLY A 253 -3.34 0.18 27.51
C GLY A 253 -2.52 1.10 26.63
N GLU A 254 -1.98 0.53 25.57
CA GLU A 254 -1.29 1.28 24.52
C GLU A 254 -2.02 1.05 23.20
N LEU A 255 -2.32 2.14 22.48
CA LEU A 255 -2.92 2.13 21.16
C LEU A 255 -1.94 2.67 20.13
N GLU A 256 -1.63 1.84 19.13
CA GLU A 256 -0.80 2.22 18.00
C GLU A 256 -1.63 3.01 16.96
N ILE A 257 -1.10 4.15 16.52
CA ILE A 257 -1.68 5.00 15.49
C ILE A 257 -0.87 4.87 14.19
N ASP A 258 -1.54 4.65 13.07
CA ASP A 258 -0.94 4.35 11.76
C ASP A 258 -0.48 5.59 10.97
N GLN A 259 -0.87 6.79 11.40
CA GLN A 259 -0.55 8.05 10.74
C GLN A 259 -0.31 9.21 11.73
N PRO A 260 0.48 10.24 11.34
CA PRO A 260 0.70 11.40 12.19
C PRO A 260 -0.60 12.17 12.47
N CYS A 261 -1.01 12.23 13.73
CA CYS A 261 -2.18 13.01 14.14
C CYS A 261 -2.00 13.64 15.53
N THR A 262 -2.65 14.78 15.73
CA THR A 262 -2.82 15.38 17.04
C THR A 262 -4.04 14.75 17.70
N ILE A 263 -3.80 13.93 18.72
CA ILE A 263 -4.86 13.27 19.47
C ILE A 263 -5.60 14.31 20.30
N ARG A 264 -6.93 14.35 20.19
CA ARG A 264 -7.80 15.25 20.94
C ARG A 264 -8.41 14.56 22.15
N SER A 265 -8.82 13.30 21.98
CA SER A 265 -9.43 12.53 23.06
C SER A 265 -9.19 11.03 22.87
N VAL A 266 -9.19 10.31 23.98
CA VAL A 266 -9.21 8.85 24.03
C VAL A 266 -10.42 8.45 24.85
N SER A 267 -11.25 7.56 24.34
CA SER A 267 -12.46 7.14 25.04
C SER A 267 -12.76 5.67 24.87
N ILE A 268 -13.34 5.06 25.89
CA ILE A 268 -13.97 3.74 25.79
C ILE A 268 -15.29 3.95 25.05
N VAL A 269 -15.47 3.30 23.90
CA VAL A 269 -16.68 3.39 23.08
C VAL A 269 -17.62 2.21 23.29
N GLN A 270 -17.09 1.09 23.79
CA GLN A 270 -17.88 -0.11 24.05
C GLN A 270 -17.24 -0.91 25.18
N VAL A 271 -18.07 -1.38 26.10
CA VAL A 271 -17.71 -2.33 27.15
C VAL A 271 -18.53 -3.59 26.94
N ALA A 272 -17.87 -4.71 26.66
CA ALA A 272 -18.51 -6.02 26.67
C ALA A 272 -18.32 -6.64 28.05
N GLY A 273 -19.45 -7.07 28.63
CA GLY A 273 -19.56 -7.56 30.00
C GLY A 273 -18.63 -8.73 30.32
N PRO A 274 -18.46 -9.03 31.62
CA PRO A 274 -17.45 -9.96 32.08
C PRO A 274 -17.67 -11.36 31.50
N ASP A 275 -16.61 -11.91 30.89
CA ASP A 275 -16.55 -13.30 30.45
C ASP A 275 -16.60 -14.26 31.66
N ALA A 276 -16.68 -15.57 31.43
CA ALA A 276 -16.69 -16.60 32.48
C ALA A 276 -15.52 -16.49 33.47
N GLU A 277 -14.43 -15.84 33.07
CA GLU A 277 -13.23 -15.56 33.86
C GLU A 277 -13.24 -14.17 34.54
N ARG A 278 -14.37 -13.46 34.61
CA ARG A 278 -14.52 -12.09 35.16
C ARG A 278 -13.65 -11.02 34.48
N ARG A 279 -13.45 -11.16 33.16
CA ARG A 279 -12.70 -10.19 32.35
C ARG A 279 -13.63 -9.39 31.45
N VAL A 280 -13.49 -8.07 31.43
CA VAL A 280 -14.21 -7.19 30.51
C VAL A 280 -13.41 -6.93 29.26
N THR A 281 -14.09 -6.87 28.12
CA THR A 281 -13.47 -6.43 26.86
C THR A 281 -13.83 -4.98 26.61
N LEU A 282 -12.81 -4.14 26.49
CA LEU A 282 -12.91 -2.70 26.30
C LEU A 282 -12.53 -2.36 24.87
N ARG A 283 -13.43 -1.70 24.14
CA ARG A 283 -13.10 -1.07 22.87
C ARG A 283 -12.74 0.39 23.15
N VAL A 284 -11.49 0.73 22.91
CA VAL A 284 -10.97 2.08 23.12
C VAL A 284 -10.75 2.72 21.76
N ARG A 285 -11.18 3.98 21.62
CA ARG A 285 -11.01 4.81 20.44
C ARG A 285 -10.20 6.05 20.79
N ALA A 286 -9.14 6.30 20.05
CA ALA A 286 -8.48 7.60 20.02
C ALA A 286 -9.00 8.41 18.83
N GLU A 287 -9.44 9.64 19.08
CA GLU A 287 -9.93 10.59 18.08
C GLU A 287 -8.95 11.77 17.98
N GLY A 288 -8.63 12.17 16.75
CA GLY A 288 -7.68 13.26 16.51
C GLY A 288 -7.81 13.85 15.12
N GLU A 289 -6.95 14.83 14.84
CA GLU A 289 -6.83 15.42 13.51
C GLU A 289 -5.49 15.04 12.89
N VAL A 290 -5.53 14.63 11.63
CA VAL A 290 -4.32 14.36 10.85
C VAL A 290 -3.50 15.63 10.77
N HIS A 291 -2.26 15.52 11.23
CA HIS A 291 -1.29 16.58 11.12
C HIS A 291 -0.38 16.24 9.94
N GLU A 292 -0.53 16.93 8.82
CA GLU A 292 0.46 16.88 7.74
C GLU A 292 1.65 17.75 8.18
N PRO A 293 2.85 17.16 8.37
CA PRO A 293 4.04 17.94 8.73
C PRO A 293 4.31 18.99 7.66
N SER A 294 4.62 20.22 8.05
CA SER A 294 4.96 21.30 7.10
C SER A 294 6.13 20.94 6.18
N ASN A 295 7.03 20.08 6.66
CA ASN A 295 8.21 19.59 5.95
C ASN A 295 7.98 18.32 5.11
N TYR A 296 6.76 17.77 5.02
CA TYR A 296 6.50 16.52 4.29
C TYR A 296 6.95 16.59 2.81
N TYR A 297 6.79 17.76 2.20
CA TYR A 297 7.15 18.03 0.80
C TYR A 297 8.53 18.69 0.63
N GLU A 298 9.29 18.90 1.71
CA GLU A 298 10.63 19.45 1.66
C GLU A 298 11.63 18.38 1.21
N VAL A 299 11.73 18.23 -0.12
CA VAL A 299 12.69 17.31 -0.74
C VAL A 299 14.00 18.06 -1.06
N PRO A 300 15.16 17.60 -0.52
CA PRO A 300 16.46 18.17 -0.87
C PRO A 300 16.72 18.14 -2.37
N LEU A 301 17.36 19.17 -2.92
CA LEU A 301 17.61 19.29 -4.37
C LEU A 301 18.33 18.06 -4.95
N ALA A 302 19.31 17.51 -4.22
CA ALA A 302 20.03 16.30 -4.62
C ALA A 302 19.09 15.08 -4.74
N ALA A 303 18.13 14.94 -3.82
CA ALA A 303 17.14 13.87 -3.89
C ALA A 303 16.20 14.06 -5.09
N ARG A 304 15.75 15.30 -5.36
CA ARG A 304 14.91 15.61 -6.54
C ARG A 304 15.58 15.19 -7.84
N TRP A 305 16.85 15.55 -8.04
CA TRP A 305 17.60 15.18 -9.24
C TRP A 305 17.82 13.68 -9.35
N ARG A 306 18.15 13.00 -8.25
CA ARG A 306 18.32 11.53 -8.24
C ARG A 306 17.04 10.81 -8.64
N PHE A 307 15.90 11.18 -8.04
CA PHE A 307 14.61 10.58 -8.42
C PHE A 307 14.19 10.98 -9.82
N GLY A 308 14.42 12.23 -10.25
CA GLY A 308 14.11 12.68 -11.60
C GLY A 308 14.89 11.92 -12.68
N LEU A 309 16.20 11.76 -12.50
CA LEU A 309 17.05 10.98 -13.40
C LEU A 309 16.67 9.50 -13.42
N LEU A 310 16.42 8.91 -12.24
CA LEU A 310 16.01 7.50 -12.14
C LEU A 310 14.64 7.27 -12.78
N TYR A 311 13.67 8.15 -12.54
CA TYR A 311 12.33 8.09 -13.09
C TYR A 311 12.33 8.28 -14.61
N GLY A 312 12.98 9.34 -15.11
CA GLY A 312 13.09 9.61 -16.55
C GLY A 312 13.88 8.54 -17.28
N GLY A 313 15.00 8.09 -16.71
CA GLY A 313 15.82 7.02 -17.26
C GLY A 313 15.06 5.68 -17.33
N LEU A 314 14.31 5.34 -16.28
CA LEU A 314 13.50 4.12 -16.28
C LEU A 314 12.35 4.20 -17.30
N ALA A 315 11.66 5.33 -17.39
CA ALA A 315 10.60 5.53 -18.37
C ALA A 315 11.14 5.43 -19.81
N ALA A 316 12.27 6.08 -20.10
CA ALA A 316 12.92 6.00 -21.41
C ALA A 316 13.40 4.58 -21.73
N GLY A 317 14.02 3.89 -20.76
CA GLY A 317 14.47 2.51 -20.91
C GLY A 317 13.31 1.56 -21.17
N LEU A 318 12.18 1.72 -20.46
CA LEU A 318 10.97 0.93 -20.67
C LEU A 318 10.35 1.18 -22.05
N ALA A 319 10.26 2.44 -22.48
CA ALA A 319 9.77 2.77 -23.82
C ALA A 319 10.66 2.16 -24.92
N PHE A 320 11.99 2.23 -24.75
CA PHE A 320 12.93 1.58 -25.65
C PHE A 320 12.77 0.06 -25.67
N MET A 321 12.66 -0.57 -24.51
CA MET A 321 12.44 -2.02 -24.42
C MET A 321 11.11 -2.45 -25.04
N MET A 322 10.04 -1.67 -24.88
CA MET A 322 8.77 -1.93 -25.54
C MET A 322 8.90 -1.88 -27.06
N TRP A 323 9.57 -0.86 -27.60
CA TRP A 323 9.85 -0.76 -29.02
C TRP A 323 10.69 -1.94 -29.51
N LEU A 324 11.77 -2.27 -28.79
CA LEU A 324 12.64 -3.41 -29.12
C LEU A 324 11.88 -4.73 -29.15
N VAL A 325 11.05 -5.00 -28.14
CA VAL A 325 10.23 -6.20 -28.06
C VAL A 325 9.24 -6.27 -29.23
N HIS A 326 8.61 -5.15 -29.57
CA HIS A 326 7.69 -5.06 -30.71
C HIS A 326 8.38 -5.40 -32.03
N GLU A 327 9.52 -4.76 -32.33
CA GLU A 327 10.32 -5.06 -33.53
C GLU A 327 10.82 -6.51 -33.56
N SER A 328 11.27 -7.02 -32.41
CA SER A 328 11.77 -8.38 -32.29
C SER A 328 10.69 -9.45 -32.53
N GLY A 329 9.43 -9.13 -32.23
CA GLY A 329 8.27 -9.97 -32.53
C GLY A 329 7.85 -9.96 -34.00
N LEU A 330 8.17 -8.90 -34.76
CA LEU A 330 7.88 -8.81 -36.20
C LEU A 330 8.91 -9.55 -37.07
N THR A 331 10.10 -9.83 -36.54
CA THR A 331 11.24 -10.34 -37.31
C THR A 331 11.46 -11.84 -37.24
N ARG A 332 10.75 -12.56 -36.35
CA ARG A 332 10.76 -14.03 -36.29
C ARG A 332 9.37 -14.56 -36.71
N PRO A 333 9.26 -15.25 -37.87
CA PRO A 333 7.99 -15.73 -38.41
C PRO A 333 7.36 -16.85 -37.59
#